data_AF-A0A3P6Q934-F1
#
_entry.id   AF-A0A3P6Q934-F1
#
_cell.length_a   1.000
_cell.length_b   1.000
_cell.length_c   1.000
_cell.angle_alpha   90.00
_cell.angle_beta   90.00
_cell.angle_gamma   90.00
#
_symmetry.space_group_name_H-M   'P 1'
#
loop_
_entity.id
_entity.type
_entity.pdbx_description
1 polymer ?
#
loop_
_entity_poly.entity_id
_entity_poly.type
_entity_poly.pdbx_seq_one_letter_code
_entity_poly.pdbx_strand_id
1 'polypeptide(L)'
;MEVDYGITQYLGDRSISVPCVMKELYSDFIVQEILEDETVLRLATASEVRSYVKEEEEKGVDEAVDVPSSLSAEQVTALDALDKNSKPYLIPVEGLSKDDRKAIHDFVRMRYQGKLGSETSEKGIEISYCGVNSRTRKRKRWAKDCPNHCYFTLAKENKDTSYALGLIAKFLK
;
A
#
# COMPACT_ATOMS: atom_id res chain seq x y z
N MET A 1 -22.68 11.15 -37.37
CA MET A 1 -23.62 10.01 -37.47
C MET A 1 -22.80 8.77 -37.84
N GLU A 2 -23.29 7.53 -37.64
CA GLU A 2 -22.54 6.28 -37.90
C GLU A 2 -21.83 6.23 -39.27
N VAL A 3 -22.49 6.75 -40.31
CA VAL A 3 -21.98 6.82 -41.69
C VAL A 3 -20.70 7.65 -41.81
N ASP A 4 -20.57 8.73 -41.04
CA ASP A 4 -19.38 9.60 -41.04
C ASP A 4 -18.14 8.86 -40.51
N TYR A 5 -18.35 7.76 -39.78
CA TYR A 5 -17.32 6.89 -39.25
C TYR A 5 -17.23 5.54 -39.98
N GLY A 6 -17.84 5.43 -41.17
CA GLY A 6 -17.72 4.27 -42.05
C GLY A 6 -18.63 3.08 -41.72
N ILE A 7 -19.52 3.21 -40.73
CA ILE A 7 -20.48 2.16 -40.37
C ILE A 7 -21.71 2.31 -41.27
N THR A 8 -21.73 1.56 -42.37
CA THR A 8 -22.76 1.70 -43.44
C THR A 8 -23.51 0.42 -43.80
N GLN A 9 -22.99 -0.74 -43.38
CA GLN A 9 -23.53 -2.05 -43.76
C GLN A 9 -24.15 -2.76 -42.56
N TYR A 10 -25.15 -3.60 -42.84
CA TYR A 10 -25.88 -4.40 -41.85
C TYR A 10 -25.93 -5.85 -42.33
N LEU A 11 -25.93 -6.81 -41.40
CA LEU A 11 -26.05 -8.24 -41.73
C LEU A 11 -27.49 -8.64 -42.12
N GLY A 12 -28.50 -7.86 -41.73
CA GLY A 12 -29.92 -8.14 -41.97
C GLY A 12 -30.62 -7.10 -42.85
N ASP A 13 -31.84 -7.44 -43.29
CA ASP A 13 -32.70 -6.51 -44.04
C ASP A 13 -33.18 -5.37 -43.14
N ARG A 14 -33.00 -4.14 -43.61
CA ARG A 14 -33.38 -2.91 -42.93
C ARG A 14 -34.81 -2.44 -43.22
N SER A 15 -35.55 -3.14 -44.09
CA SER A 15 -36.95 -2.83 -44.40
C SER A 15 -37.87 -2.91 -43.17
N ILE A 16 -37.44 -3.66 -42.14
CA ILE A 16 -38.11 -3.77 -40.85
C ILE A 16 -37.21 -3.15 -39.77
N SER A 17 -37.71 -2.11 -39.10
CA SER A 17 -37.01 -1.47 -37.97
C SER A 17 -37.93 -1.34 -36.77
N VAL A 18 -37.43 -1.68 -35.57
CA VAL A 18 -38.14 -1.47 -34.31
C VAL A 18 -37.46 -0.31 -33.57
N PRO A 19 -38.19 0.79 -33.27
CA PRO A 19 -37.62 1.86 -32.46
C PRO A 19 -37.37 1.36 -31.04
N CYS A 20 -36.17 1.65 -30.52
CA CYS A 20 -35.75 1.23 -29.19
C CYS A 20 -35.00 2.36 -28.50
N VAL A 21 -35.23 2.53 -27.20
CA VAL A 21 -34.43 3.41 -26.34
C VAL A 21 -33.39 2.54 -25.67
N MET A 22 -32.12 2.83 -25.94
CA MET A 22 -30.98 2.14 -25.34
C MET A 22 -30.32 3.02 -24.28
N LYS A 23 -29.95 2.43 -23.14
CA LYS A 23 -29.28 3.12 -22.02
C LYS A 23 -30.13 4.25 -21.42
N GLU A 24 -31.43 4.00 -21.21
CA GLU A 24 -32.32 4.94 -20.50
C GLU A 24 -31.82 5.16 -19.07
N LEU A 25 -31.48 4.09 -18.37
CA LEU A 25 -30.75 4.09 -17.11
C LEU A 25 -29.38 3.42 -17.27
N TYR A 26 -28.40 3.83 -16.44
CA TYR A 26 -27.09 3.17 -16.43
C TYR A 26 -27.17 1.70 -16.02
N SER A 27 -28.21 1.32 -15.28
CA SER A 27 -28.49 -0.06 -14.86
C SER A 27 -28.98 -0.96 -16.01
N ASP A 28 -29.46 -0.38 -17.11
CA ASP A 28 -29.99 -1.14 -18.25
C ASP A 28 -28.86 -1.72 -19.12
N PHE A 29 -27.64 -1.22 -18.94
CA PHE A 29 -26.48 -1.62 -19.71
C PHE A 29 -25.30 -1.93 -18.79
N ILE A 30 -25.17 -3.21 -18.43
CA ILE A 30 -24.13 -3.72 -17.54
C ILE A 30 -23.06 -4.40 -18.38
N VAL A 31 -21.79 -4.10 -18.08
CA VAL A 31 -20.64 -4.73 -18.73
C VAL A 31 -19.87 -5.52 -17.68
N GLN A 32 -19.63 -6.80 -17.97
CA GLN A 32 -18.74 -7.67 -17.20
C GLN A 32 -17.62 -8.15 -18.12
N GLU A 33 -16.38 -7.99 -17.66
CA GLU A 33 -15.21 -8.44 -18.40
C GLU A 33 -15.14 -9.97 -18.43
N ILE A 34 -14.74 -10.52 -19.57
CA ILE A 34 -14.39 -11.94 -19.71
C ILE A 34 -12.87 -12.01 -19.64
N LEU A 35 -12.36 -12.81 -18.72
CA LEU A 35 -10.93 -12.99 -18.47
C LEU A 35 -10.28 -13.89 -19.53
N GLU A 36 -8.94 -13.94 -19.51
CA GLU A 36 -8.16 -14.79 -20.43
C GLU A 36 -8.50 -16.29 -20.31
N ASP A 37 -9.01 -16.72 -19.15
CA ASP A 37 -9.46 -18.09 -18.88
C ASP A 37 -10.93 -18.33 -19.25
N GLU A 38 -11.54 -17.42 -20.02
CA GLU A 38 -12.94 -17.45 -20.46
C GLU A 38 -13.96 -17.36 -19.32
N THR A 39 -13.54 -17.03 -18.10
CA THR A 39 -14.45 -16.81 -16.98
C THR A 39 -14.94 -15.37 -16.92
N VAL A 40 -16.16 -15.18 -16.39
CA VAL A 40 -16.72 -13.85 -16.16
C VAL A 40 -16.12 -13.24 -14.90
N LEU A 41 -15.52 -12.06 -15.03
CA LEU A 41 -14.94 -11.32 -13.92
C LEU A 41 -16.00 -10.99 -12.87
N ARG A 42 -15.77 -11.44 -11.64
CA ARG A 42 -16.64 -11.18 -10.48
C ARG A 42 -16.01 -10.17 -9.54
N LEU A 43 -16.86 -9.41 -8.85
CA LEU A 43 -16.44 -8.59 -7.70
C LEU A 43 -16.07 -9.49 -6.51
N ALA A 44 -14.86 -9.26 -5.98
CA ALA A 44 -14.40 -9.94 -4.77
C ALA A 44 -15.30 -9.59 -3.58
N THR A 45 -15.63 -10.59 -2.77
CA THR A 45 -16.41 -10.42 -1.55
C THR A 45 -15.52 -9.92 -0.40
N ALA A 46 -16.13 -9.30 0.60
CA ALA A 46 -15.41 -8.84 1.79
C ALA A 46 -14.71 -9.98 2.56
N SER A 47 -15.21 -11.22 2.46
CA SER A 47 -14.60 -12.39 3.09
C SER A 47 -13.35 -12.85 2.34
N GLU A 48 -13.42 -12.86 1.00
CA GLU A 48 -12.26 -13.16 0.14
C GLU A 48 -11.14 -12.16 0.38
N VAL A 49 -11.44 -10.86 0.37
CA VAL A 49 -10.45 -9.81 0.64
C VAL A 49 -9.78 -10.01 2.01
N ARG A 50 -10.56 -10.35 3.05
CA ARG A 50 -10.02 -10.58 4.40
C ARG A 50 -9.05 -11.75 4.46
N SER A 51 -9.27 -12.82 3.69
CA SER A 51 -8.36 -13.96 3.64
C SER A 51 -6.96 -13.62 3.08
N TYR A 52 -6.85 -12.57 2.26
CA TYR A 52 -5.57 -12.10 1.72
C TYR A 52 -4.84 -11.12 2.66
N VAL A 53 -5.50 -10.62 3.71
CA VAL A 53 -4.84 -9.75 4.69
C VAL A 53 -4.05 -10.62 5.65
N LYS A 54 -2.74 -10.73 5.40
CA LYS A 54 -1.82 -11.34 6.37
C LYS A 54 -1.75 -10.46 7.63
N GLU A 55 -1.87 -11.09 8.78
CA GLU A 55 -1.53 -10.43 10.04
C GLU A 55 -0.03 -10.14 10.01
N GLU A 56 0.35 -8.90 10.32
CA GLU A 56 1.75 -8.59 10.53
C GLU A 56 2.14 -9.12 11.91
N GLU A 57 3.09 -10.04 11.94
CA GLU A 57 3.71 -10.45 13.19
C GLU A 57 4.77 -9.42 13.61
N GLU A 58 4.83 -9.12 14.92
CA GLU A 58 5.96 -8.38 15.46
C GLU A 58 7.23 -9.21 15.29
N LYS A 59 8.20 -8.67 14.55
CA LYS A 59 9.53 -9.25 14.51
C LYS A 59 10.27 -8.91 15.80
N GLY A 60 10.92 -9.92 16.37
CA GLY A 60 11.73 -9.78 17.57
C GLY A 60 12.97 -8.92 17.36
N VAL A 61 13.72 -8.77 18.44
CA VAL A 61 15.02 -8.09 18.44
C VAL A 61 16.09 -9.11 18.01
N ASP A 62 16.89 -8.75 17.01
CA ASP A 62 18.04 -9.54 16.58
C ASP A 62 19.26 -9.20 17.45
N GLU A 63 19.48 -10.00 18.48
CA GLU A 63 20.56 -9.79 19.44
C GLU A 63 21.95 -10.04 18.85
N ALA A 64 22.06 -10.68 17.67
CA ALA A 64 23.33 -10.94 17.00
C ALA A 64 23.89 -9.72 16.25
N VAL A 65 23.12 -8.63 16.12
CA VAL A 65 23.58 -7.41 15.46
C VAL A 65 24.53 -6.64 16.38
N ASP A 66 25.77 -6.44 15.91
CA ASP A 66 26.80 -5.71 16.64
C ASP A 66 26.36 -4.28 16.98
N VAL A 67 26.57 -3.89 18.23
CA VAL A 67 26.28 -2.54 18.72
C VAL A 67 27.38 -1.59 18.25
N PRO A 68 27.04 -0.50 17.52
CA PRO A 68 28.00 0.53 17.14
C PRO A 68 28.69 1.14 18.37
N SER A 69 29.98 1.47 18.25
CA SER A 69 30.75 2.15 19.31
C SER A 69 30.18 3.52 19.69
N SER A 70 29.35 4.11 18.82
CA SER A 70 28.63 5.37 19.06
C SER A 70 27.41 5.23 19.96
N LEU A 71 27.05 4.01 20.40
CA LEU A 71 25.94 3.76 21.32
C LEU A 71 26.43 3.19 22.66
N SER A 72 25.90 3.70 23.76
CA SER A 72 26.15 3.15 25.10
C SER A 72 25.21 1.96 25.39
N ALA A 73 25.61 1.09 26.32
CA ALA A 73 24.76 -0.01 26.78
C ALA A 73 23.43 0.47 27.40
N GLU A 74 23.44 1.64 28.05
CA GLU A 74 22.24 2.27 28.59
C GLU A 74 21.27 2.71 27.47
N GLN A 75 21.81 3.27 26.39
CA GLN A 75 21.00 3.64 25.22
C GLN A 75 20.38 2.39 24.58
N VAL A 76 21.14 1.32 24.39
CA VAL A 76 20.61 0.06 23.84
C VAL A 76 19.50 -0.50 24.71
N THR A 77 19.68 -0.51 26.04
CA THR A 77 18.66 -0.97 26.98
C THR A 77 17.38 -0.13 26.90
N ALA A 78 17.52 1.20 26.78
CA ALA A 78 16.38 2.09 26.60
C ALA A 78 15.64 1.84 25.27
N LEU A 79 16.38 1.51 24.20
CA LEU A 79 15.80 1.16 22.90
C LEU A 79 15.09 -0.20 22.92
N ASP A 80 15.66 -1.21 23.57
CA ASP A 80 15.03 -2.53 23.72
C ASP A 80 13.69 -2.44 24.49
N ALA A 81 13.57 -1.49 25.42
CA ALA A 81 12.36 -1.22 26.20
C ALA A 81 11.28 -0.41 25.46
N LEU A 82 11.56 0.16 24.28
CA LEU A 82 10.59 0.97 23.54
C LEU A 82 9.40 0.12 23.05
N ASP A 83 8.20 0.61 23.36
CA ASP A 83 6.92 0.01 22.98
C ASP A 83 5.96 1.03 22.34
N LYS A 84 4.75 0.56 22.00
CA LYS A 84 3.68 1.37 21.38
C LYS A 84 3.21 2.58 22.20
N ASN A 85 3.47 2.59 23.51
CA ASN A 85 3.06 3.66 24.42
C ASN A 85 4.22 4.58 24.79
N SER A 86 5.44 4.20 24.42
CA SER A 86 6.65 4.93 24.73
C SER A 86 6.75 6.22 23.92
N LYS A 87 7.32 7.25 24.54
CA LYS A 87 7.70 8.46 23.82
C LYS A 87 8.95 8.19 22.99
N PRO A 88 9.17 8.92 21.88
CA PRO A 88 10.39 8.81 21.13
C PRO A 88 11.63 9.05 22.00
N TYR A 89 12.65 8.22 21.81
CA TYR A 89 13.93 8.32 22.48
C TYR A 89 14.90 9.13 21.63
N LEU A 90 15.52 10.16 22.20
CA LEU A 90 16.45 11.04 21.49
C LEU A 90 17.89 10.63 21.78
N ILE A 91 18.65 10.33 20.73
CA ILE A 91 20.10 10.11 20.79
C ILE A 91 20.81 11.40 20.37
N PRO A 92 21.54 12.05 21.30
CA PRO A 92 22.35 13.23 20.96
C PRO A 92 23.42 12.87 19.92
N VAL A 93 23.60 13.72 18.92
CA VAL A 93 24.59 13.53 17.83
C VAL A 93 25.78 14.48 17.92
N GLU A 94 25.92 15.20 19.03
CA GLU A 94 27.04 16.10 19.29
C GLU A 94 28.35 15.30 19.28
N GLY A 95 29.27 15.67 18.40
CA GLY A 95 30.55 14.97 18.24
C GLY A 95 30.52 13.70 17.38
N LEU A 96 29.34 13.25 16.91
CA LEU A 96 29.23 12.09 16.03
C LEU A 96 29.45 12.48 14.56
N SER A 97 30.29 11.69 13.88
CA SER A 97 30.53 11.82 12.45
C SER A 97 29.30 11.39 11.64
N LYS A 98 29.33 11.66 10.33
CA LYS A 98 28.29 11.19 9.40
C LYS A 98 28.21 9.65 9.38
N ASP A 99 29.36 8.98 9.48
CA ASP A 99 29.45 7.52 9.45
C ASP A 99 28.90 6.91 10.75
N ASP A 100 29.13 7.55 11.90
CA ASP A 100 28.55 7.09 13.17
C ASP A 100 27.02 7.22 13.16
N ARG A 101 26.49 8.33 12.64
CA ARG A 101 25.03 8.52 12.51
C ARG A 101 24.43 7.46 11.59
N LYS A 102 25.10 7.16 10.46
CA LYS A 102 24.69 6.10 9.56
C LYS A 102 24.70 4.73 10.26
N ALA A 103 25.75 4.43 11.04
CA ALA A 103 25.85 3.20 11.80
C ALA A 103 24.71 3.04 12.81
N ILE A 104 24.27 4.12 13.46
CA ILE A 104 23.10 4.11 14.35
C ILE A 104 21.81 3.77 13.57
N HIS A 105 21.58 4.40 12.42
CA HIS A 105 20.40 4.09 11.60
C HIS A 105 20.42 2.64 11.11
N ASP A 106 21.57 2.15 10.64
CA ASP A 106 21.75 0.78 10.17
C ASP A 106 21.54 -0.22 11.31
N PHE A 107 22.12 0.04 12.49
CA PHE A 107 21.90 -0.76 13.70
C PHE A 107 20.41 -0.84 14.07
N VAL A 108 19.71 0.29 14.14
CA VAL A 108 18.28 0.32 14.49
C VAL A 108 17.46 -0.48 13.47
N ARG A 109 17.77 -0.31 12.18
CA ARG A 109 17.08 -1.02 11.10
C ARG A 109 17.29 -2.53 11.16
N MET A 110 18.53 -2.97 11.45
CA MET A 110 18.91 -4.38 11.46
C MET A 110 18.46 -5.08 12.75
N ARG A 111 18.79 -4.52 13.93
CA ARG A 111 18.46 -5.11 15.23
C ARG A 111 16.95 -5.18 15.46
N TYR A 112 16.21 -4.10 15.17
CA TYR A 112 14.78 -4.03 15.48
C TYR A 112 13.89 -4.41 14.31
N GLN A 113 14.45 -4.72 13.14
CA GLN A 113 13.76 -5.28 11.97
C GLN A 113 12.48 -4.54 11.51
N GLY A 114 12.33 -3.25 11.86
CA GLY A 114 11.14 -2.42 11.59
C GLY A 114 10.19 -2.23 12.77
N LYS A 115 10.50 -2.75 13.97
CA LYS A 115 9.83 -2.42 15.24
C LYS A 115 10.12 -0.98 15.66
N LEU A 116 11.34 -0.50 15.45
CA LEU A 116 11.74 0.88 15.67
C LEU A 116 12.06 1.59 14.36
N GLY A 117 11.76 2.88 14.28
CA GLY A 117 12.16 3.78 13.21
C GLY A 117 13.08 4.86 13.76
N SER A 118 14.04 5.29 12.95
CA SER A 118 15.01 6.33 13.30
C SER A 118 14.93 7.48 12.29
N GLU A 119 14.86 8.71 12.81
CA GLU A 119 14.79 9.94 12.02
C GLU A 119 15.81 10.96 12.55
N THR A 120 16.50 11.63 11.63
CA THR A 120 17.44 12.70 11.99
C THR A 120 16.67 14.01 12.18
N SER A 121 16.77 14.58 13.38
CA SER A 121 16.20 15.87 13.77
C SER A 121 17.32 16.86 14.13
N GLU A 122 16.98 18.14 14.27
CA GLU A 122 17.93 19.18 14.69
C GLU A 122 18.54 18.87 16.07
N LYS A 123 17.82 18.15 16.93
CA LYS A 123 18.24 17.81 18.29
C LYS A 123 19.04 16.50 18.40
N GLY A 124 19.14 15.72 17.32
CA GLY A 124 19.73 14.39 17.35
C GLY A 124 18.99 13.36 16.50
N ILE A 125 19.25 12.08 16.74
CA ILE A 125 18.51 10.99 16.10
C ILE A 125 17.35 10.61 17.02
N GLU A 126 16.13 10.80 16.54
CA GLU A 126 14.90 10.44 17.25
C GLU A 126 14.50 9.01 16.85
N ILE A 127 14.41 8.12 17.83
CA ILE A 127 14.00 6.73 17.64
C ILE A 127 12.62 6.54 18.24
N SER A 128 11.67 6.10 17.42
CA SER A 128 10.29 5.90 17.83
C SER A 128 9.81 4.49 17.51
N TYR A 129 8.81 4.03 18.26
CA TYR A 129 8.17 2.76 17.98
C TYR A 129 7.36 2.86 16.68
N CYS A 130 7.73 2.03 15.71
CA CYS A 130 7.11 1.92 14.40
C CYS A 130 6.63 0.50 14.12
N GLY A 131 6.43 -0.33 15.16
CA GLY A 131 6.00 -1.73 15.06
C GLY A 131 4.56 -1.91 14.58
N VAL A 132 4.06 -3.14 14.69
CA VAL A 132 2.71 -3.49 14.26
C VAL A 132 1.69 -2.68 15.08
N ASN A 133 0.67 -2.13 14.41
CA ASN A 133 -0.33 -1.24 15.01
C ASN A 133 0.21 0.06 15.62
N SER A 134 1.44 0.47 15.30
CA SER A 134 1.95 1.77 15.73
C SER A 134 1.14 2.92 15.12
N ARG A 135 0.83 3.93 15.94
CA ARG A 135 0.18 5.18 15.50
C ARG A 135 1.07 6.01 14.57
N THR A 136 2.38 5.84 14.64
CA THR A 136 3.34 6.56 13.77
C THR A 136 3.46 5.93 12.39
N ARG A 137 3.05 4.66 12.24
CA ARG A 137 3.16 3.91 10.98
C ARG A 137 1.96 4.24 10.08
N LYS A 138 2.20 5.05 9.02
CA LYS A 138 1.18 5.45 8.04
C LYS A 138 0.75 4.33 7.08
N ARG A 139 1.58 3.30 6.87
CA ARG A 139 1.33 2.19 5.92
C ARG A 139 1.83 0.86 6.47
N LYS A 140 1.07 -0.22 6.23
CA LYS A 140 1.54 -1.59 6.49
C LYS A 140 2.74 -1.91 5.60
N ARG A 141 3.64 -2.77 6.07
CA ARG A 141 4.78 -3.24 5.29
C ARG A 141 4.27 -4.19 4.21
N TRP A 142 4.75 -4.00 2.99
CA TRP A 142 4.53 -4.98 1.93
C TRP A 142 5.34 -6.24 2.25
N ALA A 143 4.67 -7.38 2.35
CA ALA A 143 5.31 -8.65 2.68
C ALA A 143 6.27 -9.06 1.55
N LYS A 144 7.47 -9.56 1.89
CA LYS A 144 8.53 -9.87 0.90
C LYS A 144 8.13 -10.99 -0.08
N ASP A 145 7.27 -11.88 0.38
CA ASP A 145 6.69 -13.00 -0.36
C ASP A 145 5.46 -12.59 -1.19
N CYS A 146 4.97 -11.35 -1.04
CA CYS A 146 3.86 -10.83 -1.83
C CYS A 146 4.39 -10.19 -3.13
N PRO A 147 3.78 -10.47 -4.30
CA PRO A 147 4.15 -9.85 -5.57
C PRO A 147 4.13 -8.31 -5.51
N ASN A 148 4.91 -7.62 -6.35
CA ASN A 148 4.97 -6.15 -6.33
C ASN A 148 3.70 -5.46 -6.85
N HIS A 149 2.81 -6.19 -7.52
CA HIS A 149 1.58 -5.65 -8.10
C HIS A 149 0.35 -6.19 -7.35
N CYS A 150 -0.54 -5.27 -6.98
CA CYS A 150 -1.84 -5.59 -6.40
C CYS A 150 -2.88 -5.57 -7.51
N TYR A 151 -3.42 -6.74 -7.87
CA TYR A 151 -4.55 -6.86 -8.79
C TYR A 151 -5.86 -6.75 -8.02
N PHE A 152 -6.84 -6.04 -8.58
CA PHE A 152 -8.16 -5.87 -7.97
C PHE A 152 -9.24 -5.70 -9.03
N THR A 153 -10.47 -6.10 -8.71
CA THR A 153 -11.64 -5.86 -9.56
C THR A 153 -12.21 -4.46 -9.29
N LEU A 154 -12.51 -3.70 -10.34
CA LEU A 154 -13.12 -2.38 -10.25
C LEU A 154 -14.55 -2.38 -10.79
N ALA A 155 -15.54 -2.20 -9.92
CA ALA A 155 -16.89 -1.80 -10.34
C ALA A 155 -16.99 -0.28 -10.45
N LYS A 156 -17.57 0.20 -11.54
CA LYS A 156 -17.78 1.63 -11.77
C LYS A 156 -19.14 1.87 -12.43
N GLU A 157 -19.84 2.90 -11.97
CA GLU A 157 -21.17 3.28 -12.45
C GLU A 157 -21.12 4.70 -12.99
N ASN A 158 -21.49 4.91 -14.25
CA ASN A 158 -21.48 6.22 -14.91
C ASN A 158 -20.14 6.98 -14.74
N LYS A 159 -19.02 6.24 -14.81
CA LYS A 159 -17.66 6.77 -14.74
C LYS A 159 -16.78 6.18 -15.83
N ASP A 160 -15.88 7.01 -16.33
CA ASP A 160 -14.75 6.58 -17.15
C ASP A 160 -13.69 5.85 -16.31
N THR A 161 -12.97 4.92 -16.92
CA THR A 161 -11.88 4.17 -16.28
C THR A 161 -10.77 5.11 -15.81
N SER A 162 -10.34 6.06 -16.63
CA SER A 162 -9.26 7.01 -16.31
C SER A 162 -9.64 7.91 -15.13
N TYR A 163 -10.91 8.34 -15.10
CA TYR A 163 -11.43 9.13 -13.99
C TYR A 163 -11.45 8.33 -12.68
N ALA A 164 -11.91 7.07 -12.71
CA ALA A 164 -11.92 6.22 -11.53
C ALA A 164 -10.50 5.97 -10.99
N LEU A 165 -9.54 5.69 -11.88
CA LEU A 165 -8.12 5.54 -11.52
C LEU A 165 -7.53 6.82 -10.94
N GLY A 166 -7.87 7.99 -11.51
CA GLY A 166 -7.46 9.29 -10.99
C GLY A 166 -7.96 9.56 -9.56
N LEU A 167 -9.20 9.16 -9.26
CA LEU A 167 -9.73 9.25 -7.89
C LEU A 167 -8.97 8.33 -6.93
N ILE A 168 -8.75 7.07 -7.30
CA ILE A 168 -7.99 6.11 -6.48
C ILE A 168 -6.58 6.68 -6.18
N ALA A 169 -5.90 7.19 -7.20
CA ALA A 169 -4.57 7.80 -7.05
C ALA A 169 -4.57 9.02 -6.12
N LYS A 170 -5.65 9.82 -6.10
CA LYS A 170 -5.79 10.96 -5.21
C LYS A 170 -5.92 10.55 -3.74
N PHE A 171 -6.66 9.47 -3.44
CA PHE A 171 -6.90 9.01 -2.08
C PHE A 171 -5.75 8.21 -1.47
N LEU A 172 -4.92 7.55 -2.29
CA LEU A 172 -3.81 6.71 -1.81
C LEU A 172 -2.48 7.45 -1.59
N LYS A 173 -2.48 8.79 -1.66
CA LYS A 173 -1.29 9.64 -1.45
C LYS A 173 -0.70 9.53 -0.05
#